data_AF-A0A929GLX5-F1
#
_entry.id   AF-A0A929GLX5-F1
#
_cell.length_a   1.000
_cell.length_b   1.000
_cell.length_c   1.000
_cell.angle_alpha   90.00
_cell.angle_beta   90.00
_cell.angle_gamma   90.00
#
_symmetry.space_group_name_H-M   'P 1'
#
loop_
_entity.id
_entity.type
_entity.pdbx_description
1 polymer ?
#
loop_
_entity_poly.entity_id
_entity_poly.type
_entity_poly.pdbx_seq_one_letter_code
_entity_poly.pdbx_strand_id
1 'polypeptide(L)'
;MVSALLNKTKPANDEKITLDFKHILSQINFTLKGEAADFKYTVTKIEIVNANYIGDFTFDGTVNIGAWDNYEFIGDYAIDLTENNVVEGIRSLRVENNIMMLLPQTLPADAKIKVTYSVMQGDRTSKIFDGSKEISLANKVWVKNTRTRYTLTLPVGGDKMTFDTNVSDWEAENPEVLSILELNKSTMNLNHKFNEEETLVATLIPEDTGASYEWESSDETVATVDVNGKVKALEDGNVTITVKSKGQSASCEVTVVDPIIEEITGGFKVFLLQYPGINTLDDGEIRLSEAVLFTDPLNLQTGTMSDIKGIEYFKNIKSLDMGQFGLREDKMSSCGLSLNTKLETLICSTILEIENFDLTPNTALKTLDCSFSNIVKSIDISMCKGLENFNCQLCGDLETVYVWEGFDINNYPNFTNSGNFNYVVK
;
A
#
# COMPACT_ATOMS: atom_id res chain seq x y z
N MET A 1 20.35 -37.48 -19.42
CA MET A 1 21.76 -37.32 -18.98
C MET A 1 22.62 -38.24 -19.83
N VAL A 2 23.88 -37.88 -20.07
CA VAL A 2 24.85 -38.72 -20.80
C VAL A 2 26.15 -38.77 -20.00
N SER A 3 26.79 -39.95 -19.96
CA SER A 3 28.09 -40.13 -19.31
C SER A 3 29.18 -39.41 -20.11
N ALA A 4 30.04 -38.65 -19.44
CA ALA A 4 31.16 -37.93 -20.06
C ALA A 4 32.33 -38.85 -20.52
N LEU A 5 32.14 -40.17 -20.51
CA LEU A 5 33.18 -41.17 -20.79
C LEU A 5 32.79 -42.08 -21.96
N LEU A 6 33.71 -42.23 -22.94
CA LEU A 6 33.59 -43.15 -24.07
C LEU A 6 34.49 -44.38 -23.86
N ASN A 7 33.97 -45.59 -24.15
CA ASN A 7 34.74 -46.83 -24.27
C ASN A 7 35.64 -47.22 -23.07
N LYS A 8 35.23 -46.91 -21.83
CA LYS A 8 35.96 -47.35 -20.63
C LYS A 8 35.83 -48.86 -20.43
N THR A 9 36.95 -49.57 -20.41
CA THR A 9 37.01 -50.99 -20.07
C THR A 9 37.02 -51.14 -18.54
N LYS A 10 36.20 -52.06 -18.01
CA LYS A 10 36.22 -52.39 -16.58
C LYS A 10 37.61 -52.93 -16.21
N PRO A 11 38.30 -52.32 -15.22
CA PRO A 11 39.57 -52.84 -14.73
C PRO A 11 39.39 -54.28 -14.20
N ALA A 12 40.40 -55.13 -14.40
CA ALA A 12 40.35 -56.54 -14.02
C ALA A 12 40.47 -56.79 -12.50
N ASN A 13 40.75 -55.75 -11.72
CA ASN A 13 41.15 -55.80 -10.31
C ASN A 13 40.05 -55.34 -9.33
N ASP A 14 38.78 -55.57 -9.67
CA ASP A 14 37.59 -55.15 -8.87
C ASP A 14 37.47 -53.63 -8.60
N GLU A 15 38.28 -52.78 -9.25
CA GLU A 15 38.12 -51.33 -9.18
C GLU A 15 36.77 -50.88 -9.79
N LYS A 16 36.12 -49.92 -9.10
CA LYS A 16 34.85 -49.36 -9.54
C LYS A 16 35.05 -48.45 -10.76
N ILE A 17 34.15 -48.55 -11.74
CA ILE A 17 34.01 -47.53 -12.78
C ILE A 17 33.07 -46.45 -12.25
N THR A 18 33.57 -45.22 -12.11
CA THR A 18 32.74 -44.04 -11.89
C THR A 18 32.29 -43.51 -13.25
N LEU A 19 30.98 -43.31 -13.41
CA LEU A 19 30.39 -42.69 -14.60
C LEU A 19 29.85 -41.32 -14.19
N ASP A 20 30.53 -40.27 -14.65
CA ASP A 20 30.10 -38.90 -14.41
C ASP A 20 29.04 -38.54 -15.44
N PHE A 21 27.78 -38.51 -15.00
CA PHE A 21 26.66 -38.11 -15.84
C PHE A 21 26.54 -36.59 -15.85
N LYS A 22 26.17 -36.04 -17.01
CA LYS A 22 25.86 -34.63 -17.18
C LYS A 22 24.51 -34.46 -17.87
N HIS A 23 23.81 -33.38 -17.53
CA HIS A 23 22.55 -33.05 -18.17
C HIS A 23 22.79 -32.48 -19.57
N ILE A 24 22.19 -33.10 -20.59
CA ILE A 24 22.28 -32.64 -21.99
C ILE A 24 21.19 -31.60 -22.33
N LEU A 25 20.25 -31.36 -21.41
CA LEU A 25 19.16 -30.40 -21.55
C LEU A 25 19.45 -29.13 -20.74
N SER A 26 18.59 -28.13 -20.90
CA SER A 26 18.50 -26.94 -20.05
C SER A 26 17.29 -27.07 -19.14
N GLN A 27 17.41 -26.63 -17.89
CA GLN A 27 16.30 -26.57 -16.95
C GLN A 27 15.74 -25.14 -16.90
N ILE A 28 14.46 -24.95 -17.19
CA ILE A 28 13.79 -23.64 -17.13
C ILE A 28 12.78 -23.62 -15.98
N ASN A 29 12.87 -22.60 -15.13
CA ASN A 29 12.01 -22.37 -13.97
C ASN A 29 11.44 -20.95 -13.98
N PHE A 30 10.34 -20.77 -13.26
CA PHE A 30 9.67 -19.48 -13.14
C PHE A 30 9.53 -19.03 -11.68
N THR A 31 9.61 -17.72 -11.49
CA THR A 31 9.19 -17.03 -10.27
C THR A 31 8.23 -15.94 -10.70
N LEU A 32 7.11 -15.80 -10.01
CA LEU A 32 6.04 -14.86 -10.32
C LEU A 32 6.07 -13.77 -9.27
N LYS A 33 6.00 -12.50 -9.66
CA LYS A 33 6.02 -11.35 -8.76
C LYS A 33 4.96 -10.34 -9.19
N GLY A 34 4.18 -9.78 -8.28
CA GLY A 34 3.29 -8.67 -8.63
C GLY A 34 4.02 -7.33 -8.64
N GLU A 35 3.54 -6.38 -9.43
CA GLU A 35 4.18 -5.05 -9.53
C GLU A 35 3.80 -4.09 -8.39
N ALA A 36 2.67 -4.29 -7.73
CA ALA A 36 2.11 -3.32 -6.79
C ALA A 36 1.62 -3.97 -5.49
N ALA A 37 1.82 -3.27 -4.37
CA ALA A 37 1.22 -3.62 -3.09
C ALA A 37 -0.31 -3.46 -3.19
N ASP A 38 -1.08 -4.28 -2.46
CA ASP A 38 -2.56 -4.32 -2.42
C ASP A 38 -3.29 -5.10 -3.52
N PHE A 39 -2.56 -5.80 -4.38
CA PHE A 39 -3.15 -6.63 -5.44
C PHE A 39 -2.89 -8.13 -5.21
N LYS A 40 -3.86 -8.94 -5.60
CA LYS A 40 -3.77 -10.39 -5.60
C LYS A 40 -3.75 -10.89 -7.03
N TYR A 41 -2.68 -11.56 -7.43
CA TYR A 41 -2.52 -12.12 -8.77
C TYR A 41 -2.70 -13.63 -8.70
N THR A 42 -3.64 -14.18 -9.46
CA THR A 42 -3.84 -15.64 -9.55
C THR A 42 -3.40 -16.09 -10.93
N VAL A 43 -2.30 -16.83 -11.01
CA VAL A 43 -1.72 -17.32 -12.26
C VAL A 43 -2.21 -18.74 -12.52
N THR A 44 -2.75 -18.98 -13.71
CA THR A 44 -3.33 -20.28 -14.09
C THR A 44 -2.52 -21.00 -15.16
N LYS A 45 -1.70 -20.27 -15.92
CA LYS A 45 -0.91 -20.88 -17.00
C LYS A 45 0.34 -20.07 -17.32
N ILE A 46 1.44 -20.78 -17.58
CA ILE A 46 2.66 -20.22 -18.17
C ILE A 46 2.99 -21.02 -19.42
N GLU A 47 3.23 -20.33 -20.53
CA GLU A 47 3.54 -20.93 -21.83
C GLU A 47 4.84 -20.34 -22.38
N ILE A 48 5.71 -21.17 -22.94
CA ILE A 48 6.79 -20.75 -23.84
C ILE A 48 6.33 -21.05 -25.26
N VAL A 49 6.20 -19.97 -26.04
CA VAL A 49 5.68 -20.00 -27.40
C VAL A 49 6.84 -19.88 -28.38
N ASN A 50 6.81 -20.64 -29.48
CA ASN A 50 7.80 -20.61 -30.56
C ASN A 50 9.26 -20.93 -30.15
N ALA A 51 9.46 -21.83 -29.19
CA ALA A 51 10.77 -22.41 -28.89
C ALA A 51 10.91 -23.78 -29.54
N ASN A 52 12.08 -24.12 -30.10
CA ASN A 52 12.30 -25.41 -30.76
C ASN A 52 12.03 -26.57 -29.80
N TYR A 53 11.35 -27.59 -30.31
CA TYR A 53 10.77 -28.66 -29.50
C TYR A 53 11.48 -30.00 -29.70
N ILE A 54 11.91 -30.27 -30.93
CA ILE A 54 12.69 -31.46 -31.31
C ILE A 54 14.08 -31.02 -31.75
N GLY A 55 15.07 -31.86 -31.52
CA GLY A 55 16.41 -31.76 -32.08
C GLY A 55 17.11 -33.10 -32.01
N ASP A 56 18.21 -33.23 -32.74
CA ASP A 56 19.07 -34.41 -32.73
C ASP A 56 20.27 -34.16 -31.84
N PHE A 57 20.46 -35.03 -30.83
CA PHE A 57 21.65 -34.99 -30.00
C PHE A 57 22.72 -35.94 -30.52
N THR A 58 23.88 -35.40 -30.87
CA THR A 58 25.06 -36.19 -31.27
C THR A 58 26.08 -36.20 -30.15
N PHE A 59 26.33 -37.39 -29.58
CA PHE A 59 27.41 -37.58 -28.60
C PHE A 59 28.78 -37.63 -29.30
N ASP A 60 29.71 -36.80 -28.84
CA ASP A 60 31.05 -36.65 -29.44
C ASP A 60 32.16 -37.37 -28.64
N GLY A 61 31.82 -38.02 -27.53
CA GLY A 61 32.78 -38.70 -26.65
C GLY A 61 33.70 -37.76 -25.85
N THR A 62 33.41 -36.46 -25.80
CA THR A 62 34.22 -35.47 -25.06
C THR A 62 33.57 -35.07 -23.73
N VAL A 63 34.34 -34.39 -22.87
CA VAL A 63 33.86 -33.79 -21.61
C VAL A 63 32.75 -32.74 -21.81
N ASN A 64 32.59 -32.23 -23.03
CA ASN A 64 31.52 -31.30 -23.38
C ASN A 64 30.21 -32.04 -23.74
N ILE A 65 30.18 -33.37 -23.79
CA ILE A 65 28.96 -34.17 -23.94
C ILE A 65 28.17 -33.79 -25.20
N GLY A 66 28.80 -33.79 -26.38
CA GLY A 66 28.09 -33.67 -27.66
C GLY A 66 27.41 -32.33 -27.96
N ALA A 67 26.62 -32.30 -29.03
CA ALA A 67 25.88 -31.11 -29.48
C ALA A 67 24.47 -31.48 -29.96
N TRP A 68 23.55 -30.51 -29.86
CA TRP A 68 22.22 -30.56 -30.46
C TRP A 68 22.24 -29.86 -31.82
N ASP A 69 21.51 -30.40 -32.79
CA ASP A 69 21.29 -29.81 -34.12
C ASP A 69 19.91 -30.23 -34.67
N ASN A 70 19.60 -29.91 -35.93
CA ASN A 70 18.35 -30.30 -36.64
C ASN A 70 17.08 -29.93 -35.85
N TYR A 71 17.00 -28.68 -35.43
CA TYR A 71 15.89 -28.21 -34.62
C TYR A 71 14.59 -28.12 -35.41
N GLU A 72 13.51 -28.63 -34.82
CA GLU A 72 12.16 -28.50 -35.36
C GLU A 72 11.20 -27.94 -34.31
N PHE A 73 10.27 -27.10 -34.78
CA PHE A 73 9.18 -26.59 -33.96
C PHE A 73 7.90 -27.39 -34.22
N ILE A 74 7.34 -27.98 -33.16
CA ILE A 74 6.09 -28.76 -33.25
C ILE A 74 5.01 -28.33 -32.23
N GLY A 75 5.28 -27.33 -31.39
CA GLY A 75 4.29 -26.80 -30.45
C GLY A 75 4.88 -26.01 -29.28
N ASP A 76 3.99 -25.40 -28.50
CA ASP A 76 4.33 -24.58 -27.34
C ASP A 76 4.55 -25.46 -26.09
N TYR A 77 5.44 -25.03 -25.21
CA TYR A 77 5.59 -25.64 -23.89
C TYR A 77 4.66 -24.97 -22.89
N ALA A 78 3.78 -25.72 -22.24
CA ALA A 78 2.82 -25.17 -21.28
C ALA A 78 2.94 -25.82 -19.90
N ILE A 79 2.83 -25.00 -18.87
CA ILE A 79 2.57 -25.41 -17.49
C ILE A 79 1.19 -24.89 -17.13
N ASP A 80 0.26 -25.81 -16.85
CA ASP A 80 -0.99 -25.48 -16.19
C ASP A 80 -0.76 -25.48 -14.67
N LEU A 81 -1.13 -24.35 -14.06
CA LEU A 81 -0.96 -24.11 -12.64
C LEU A 81 -2.29 -24.37 -11.95
N THR A 82 -2.37 -25.48 -11.21
CA THR A 82 -3.54 -25.82 -10.38
C THR A 82 -3.59 -24.94 -9.12
N GLU A 83 -4.69 -25.04 -8.36
CA GLU A 83 -4.97 -24.21 -7.17
C GLU A 83 -3.72 -23.99 -6.28
N ASN A 84 -3.53 -22.75 -5.79
CA ASN A 84 -2.41 -22.21 -4.97
C ASN A 84 -1.34 -21.34 -5.67
N ASN A 85 -1.52 -20.96 -6.93
CA ASN A 85 -0.59 -20.03 -7.62
C ASN A 85 -0.97 -18.56 -7.45
N VAL A 86 -1.02 -18.13 -6.20
CA VAL A 86 -1.43 -16.80 -5.79
C VAL A 86 -0.22 -15.99 -5.37
N VAL A 87 -0.03 -14.83 -6.01
CA VAL A 87 0.94 -13.83 -5.61
C VAL A 87 0.22 -12.70 -4.88
N GLU A 88 0.70 -12.37 -3.68
CA GLU A 88 0.17 -11.27 -2.87
C GLU A 88 1.09 -10.05 -2.94
N GLY A 89 0.56 -8.97 -3.51
CA GLY A 89 1.23 -7.71 -3.72
C GLY A 89 2.52 -7.88 -4.51
N ILE A 90 3.61 -7.37 -3.94
CA ILE A 90 4.96 -7.39 -4.53
C ILE A 90 5.78 -8.63 -4.19
N ARG A 91 5.22 -9.62 -3.48
CA ARG A 91 5.96 -10.81 -3.06
C ARG A 91 6.15 -11.75 -4.23
N SER A 92 7.27 -12.44 -4.27
CA SER A 92 7.57 -13.46 -5.26
C SER A 92 6.96 -14.79 -4.84
N LEU A 93 6.49 -15.56 -5.82
CA LEU A 93 6.08 -16.95 -5.69
C LEU A 93 6.92 -17.78 -6.64
N ARG A 94 7.66 -18.74 -6.10
CA ARG A 94 8.31 -19.74 -6.95
C ARG A 94 7.27 -20.74 -7.44
N VAL A 95 7.31 -20.99 -8.74
CA VAL A 95 6.54 -22.08 -9.34
C VAL A 95 7.30 -23.38 -9.05
N GLU A 96 7.06 -23.93 -7.86
CA GLU A 96 7.68 -25.19 -7.43
C GLU A 96 7.05 -26.40 -8.15
N ASN A 97 7.81 -27.47 -8.31
CA ASN A 97 7.42 -28.75 -8.94
C ASN A 97 7.04 -28.74 -10.44
N ASN A 98 6.91 -27.58 -11.10
CA ASN A 98 6.66 -27.48 -12.55
C ASN A 98 7.92 -27.05 -13.32
N ILE A 99 8.91 -27.92 -13.31
CA ILE A 99 10.20 -27.71 -13.95
C ILE A 99 10.10 -28.09 -15.43
N MET A 100 10.52 -27.20 -16.33
CA MET A 100 10.67 -27.55 -17.75
C MET A 100 12.10 -28.04 -18.03
N MET A 101 12.23 -29.20 -18.68
CA MET A 101 13.51 -29.69 -19.20
C MET A 101 13.51 -29.55 -20.73
N LEU A 102 14.15 -28.48 -21.22
CA LEU A 102 14.03 -28.03 -22.61
C LEU A 102 15.35 -28.18 -23.38
N LEU A 103 15.24 -28.20 -24.71
CA LEU A 103 16.39 -28.28 -25.59
C LEU A 103 17.26 -27.01 -25.46
N PRO A 104 18.59 -27.15 -25.28
CA PRO A 104 19.52 -26.04 -25.42
C PRO A 104 19.45 -25.47 -26.83
N GLN A 105 19.29 -24.16 -26.94
CA GLN A 105 19.07 -23.47 -28.21
C GLN A 105 19.24 -21.96 -28.06
N THR A 106 19.47 -21.27 -29.19
CA THR A 106 19.18 -19.84 -29.30
C THR A 106 17.72 -19.69 -29.69
N LEU A 107 16.96 -18.96 -28.89
CA LEU A 107 15.52 -18.81 -29.10
C LEU A 107 15.21 -17.95 -30.34
N PRO A 108 14.25 -18.37 -31.18
CA PRO A 108 13.79 -17.61 -32.34
C PRO A 108 13.36 -16.17 -32.00
N ALA A 109 13.38 -15.29 -33.00
CA ALA A 109 13.04 -13.87 -32.82
C ALA A 109 11.58 -13.63 -32.38
N ASP A 110 10.70 -14.59 -32.65
CA ASP A 110 9.28 -14.58 -32.28
C ASP A 110 8.98 -15.46 -31.06
N ALA A 111 10.00 -16.02 -30.40
CA ALA A 111 9.83 -16.75 -29.14
C ALA A 111 9.35 -15.84 -28.02
N LYS A 112 8.44 -16.33 -27.17
CA LYS A 112 7.78 -15.55 -26.11
C LYS A 112 7.52 -16.40 -24.86
N ILE A 113 7.38 -15.72 -23.73
CA ILE A 113 6.65 -16.24 -22.56
C ILE A 113 5.26 -15.62 -22.57
N LYS A 114 4.23 -16.44 -22.45
CA LYS A 114 2.85 -16.02 -22.27
C LYS A 114 2.36 -16.49 -20.90
N VAL A 115 1.79 -15.58 -20.12
CA VAL A 115 1.27 -15.86 -18.78
C VAL A 115 -0.21 -15.54 -18.75
N THR A 116 -1.03 -16.48 -18.29
CA THR A 116 -2.46 -16.29 -18.07
C THR A 116 -2.71 -16.13 -16.57
N TYR A 117 -3.32 -15.01 -16.20
CA TYR A 117 -3.55 -14.66 -14.81
C TYR A 117 -4.74 -13.70 -14.64
N SER A 118 -5.19 -13.56 -13.41
CA SER A 118 -6.18 -12.55 -13.02
C SER A 118 -5.71 -11.71 -11.84
N VAL A 119 -6.21 -10.49 -11.74
CA VAL A 119 -5.84 -9.52 -10.69
C VAL A 119 -7.07 -9.02 -9.96
N MET A 120 -7.01 -9.00 -8.63
CA MET A 120 -8.02 -8.41 -7.74
C MET A 120 -7.34 -7.40 -6.79
N GLN A 121 -8.07 -6.39 -6.33
CA GLN A 121 -7.59 -5.43 -5.33
C GLN A 121 -8.38 -5.62 -4.04
N GLY A 122 -7.69 -5.94 -2.93
CA GLY A 122 -8.33 -6.30 -1.66
C GLY A 122 -9.39 -7.40 -1.81
N ASP A 123 -10.49 -7.29 -1.06
CA ASP A 123 -11.61 -8.25 -1.08
C ASP A 123 -12.69 -7.92 -2.13
N ARG A 124 -12.36 -7.11 -3.15
CA ARG A 124 -13.30 -6.80 -4.23
C ARG A 124 -13.77 -8.08 -4.90
N THR A 125 -15.04 -8.12 -5.30
CA THR A 125 -15.61 -9.27 -6.03
C THR A 125 -15.31 -9.26 -7.53
N SER A 126 -14.91 -8.11 -8.09
CA SER A 126 -14.58 -7.97 -9.50
C SER A 126 -13.07 -8.04 -9.77
N LYS A 127 -12.70 -8.73 -10.85
CA LYS A 127 -11.33 -8.79 -11.37
C LYS A 127 -11.01 -7.51 -12.16
N ILE A 128 -9.84 -6.93 -11.90
CA ILE A 128 -9.30 -5.75 -12.61
C ILE A 128 -8.69 -6.18 -13.95
N PHE A 129 -8.09 -7.36 -13.96
CA PHE A 129 -7.56 -8.01 -15.15
C PHE A 129 -7.90 -9.50 -15.12
N ASP A 130 -8.26 -10.07 -16.26
CA ASP A 130 -8.47 -11.51 -16.45
C ASP A 130 -8.13 -11.86 -17.90
N GLY A 131 -6.97 -12.49 -18.10
CA GLY A 131 -6.49 -12.77 -19.46
C GLY A 131 -5.02 -13.17 -19.51
N SER A 132 -4.39 -12.97 -20.67
CA SER A 132 -2.99 -13.32 -20.88
C SER A 132 -2.14 -12.11 -21.29
N LYS A 133 -0.88 -12.10 -20.84
CA LYS A 133 0.16 -11.15 -21.28
C LYS A 133 1.34 -11.91 -21.86
N GLU A 134 2.05 -11.27 -22.79
CA GLU A 134 3.21 -11.85 -23.47
C GLU A 134 4.44 -10.97 -23.29
N ILE A 135 5.61 -11.60 -23.18
CA ILE A 135 6.92 -10.95 -23.24
C ILE A 135 7.85 -11.71 -24.18
N SER A 136 8.66 -10.99 -24.94
CA SER A 136 9.59 -11.58 -25.92
C SER A 136 10.78 -12.27 -25.24
N LEU A 137 11.13 -13.45 -25.73
CA LEU A 137 12.37 -14.17 -25.44
C LEU A 137 13.36 -14.15 -26.61
N ALA A 138 13.16 -13.25 -27.57
CA ALA A 138 13.95 -13.18 -28.79
C ALA A 138 15.46 -13.24 -28.52
N ASN A 139 16.14 -14.17 -29.19
CA ASN A 139 17.60 -14.34 -29.16
C ASN A 139 18.20 -14.69 -27.80
N LYS A 140 17.39 -15.04 -26.78
CA LYS A 140 17.95 -15.57 -25.53
C LYS A 140 18.50 -16.97 -25.76
N VAL A 141 19.56 -17.32 -25.05
CA VAL A 141 20.28 -18.59 -25.24
C VAL A 141 20.05 -19.48 -24.03
N TRP A 142 19.59 -20.70 -24.29
CA TRP A 142 19.55 -21.78 -23.31
C TRP A 142 20.73 -22.72 -23.54
N VAL A 143 21.50 -22.94 -22.48
CA VAL A 143 22.73 -23.72 -22.52
C VAL A 143 22.49 -25.06 -21.84
N LYS A 144 23.05 -26.14 -22.39
CA LYS A 144 23.01 -27.47 -21.77
C LYS A 144 23.63 -27.44 -20.37
N ASN A 145 23.16 -28.31 -19.48
CA ASN A 145 23.67 -28.43 -18.12
C ASN A 145 23.52 -27.15 -17.27
N THR A 146 22.59 -26.27 -17.64
CA THR A 146 22.28 -25.05 -16.87
C THR A 146 20.84 -25.06 -16.38
N ARG A 147 20.60 -24.29 -15.32
CA ARG A 147 19.31 -23.93 -14.77
C ARG A 147 19.09 -22.44 -14.98
N THR A 148 18.11 -22.11 -15.81
CA THR A 148 17.64 -20.74 -16.04
C THR A 148 16.36 -20.49 -15.23
N ARG A 149 16.32 -19.39 -14.49
CA ARG A 149 15.12 -18.91 -13.81
C ARG A 149 14.71 -17.56 -14.35
N TYR A 150 13.45 -17.47 -14.79
CA TYR A 150 12.81 -16.21 -15.15
C TYR A 150 11.96 -15.71 -13.99
N THR A 151 12.26 -14.53 -13.46
CA THR A 151 11.40 -13.83 -12.51
C THR A 151 10.48 -12.91 -13.29
N LEU A 152 9.21 -13.27 -13.43
CA LEU A 152 8.20 -12.56 -14.20
C LEU A 152 7.47 -11.55 -13.30
N THR A 153 7.56 -10.26 -13.62
CA THR A 153 6.81 -9.22 -12.92
C THR A 153 5.49 -8.97 -13.64
N LEU A 154 4.39 -9.27 -12.95
CA LEU A 154 3.02 -9.25 -13.44
C LEU A 154 2.39 -7.88 -13.20
N PRO A 155 1.93 -7.20 -14.26
CA PRO A 155 1.28 -5.92 -14.10
C PRO A 155 -0.18 -6.06 -13.63
N VAL A 156 -0.69 -5.05 -12.94
CA VAL A 156 -2.10 -4.94 -12.53
C VAL A 156 -3.02 -4.89 -13.76
N GLY A 157 -2.56 -4.25 -14.84
CA GLY A 157 -3.39 -4.00 -16.03
C GLY A 157 -2.61 -3.59 -17.29
N GLY A 158 -2.81 -2.35 -17.74
CA GLY A 158 -2.41 -1.86 -19.07
C GLY A 158 -0.91 -1.99 -19.41
N ASP A 159 -0.07 -2.07 -18.39
CA ASP A 159 1.39 -2.13 -18.53
C ASP A 159 1.89 -3.45 -19.12
N LYS A 160 3.18 -3.44 -19.49
CA LYS A 160 3.88 -4.59 -20.04
C LYS A 160 4.46 -5.42 -18.92
N MET A 161 4.33 -6.73 -19.04
CA MET A 161 5.06 -7.69 -18.21
C MET A 161 6.56 -7.54 -18.45
N THR A 162 7.37 -7.67 -17.40
CA THR A 162 8.84 -7.65 -17.47
C THR A 162 9.42 -8.93 -16.87
N PHE A 163 10.70 -9.21 -17.11
CA PHE A 163 11.38 -10.29 -16.41
C PHE A 163 12.86 -10.01 -16.15
N ASP A 164 13.37 -10.62 -15.08
CA ASP A 164 14.79 -10.82 -14.83
C ASP A 164 15.19 -12.27 -15.11
N THR A 165 16.45 -12.49 -15.50
CA THR A 165 16.97 -13.82 -15.81
C THR A 165 18.17 -14.14 -14.94
N ASN A 166 18.13 -15.32 -14.31
CA ASN A 166 19.27 -15.88 -13.60
C ASN A 166 19.65 -17.24 -14.19
N VAL A 167 20.94 -17.47 -14.41
CA VAL A 167 21.47 -18.74 -14.96
C VAL A 167 22.51 -19.30 -14.00
N SER A 168 22.39 -20.60 -13.70
CA SER A 168 23.29 -21.34 -12.79
C SER A 168 23.62 -22.72 -13.36
N ASP A 169 24.68 -23.35 -12.87
CA ASP A 169 25.02 -24.73 -13.24
C ASP A 169 23.98 -25.71 -12.66
N TRP A 170 23.56 -26.70 -13.45
CA TRP A 170 22.55 -27.67 -13.01
C TRP A 170 23.06 -28.50 -11.81
N GLU A 171 24.34 -28.84 -11.81
CA GLU A 171 24.99 -29.78 -10.87
C GLU A 171 25.66 -29.09 -9.67
N ALA A 172 25.44 -27.79 -9.45
CA ALA A 172 26.06 -27.10 -8.32
C ALA A 172 25.69 -27.82 -6.99
N GLU A 173 26.70 -28.21 -6.19
CA GLU A 173 26.57 -29.00 -4.94
C GLU A 173 25.66 -28.38 -3.87
N ASN A 174 25.18 -27.16 -4.10
CA ASN A 174 24.12 -26.55 -3.33
C ASN A 174 23.05 -25.93 -4.24
N PRO A 175 22.01 -26.68 -4.66
CA PRO A 175 20.89 -26.13 -5.43
C PRO A 175 19.96 -25.24 -4.57
N GLU A 176 20.13 -25.23 -3.24
CA GLU A 176 19.64 -24.19 -2.35
C GLU A 176 20.51 -22.93 -2.59
N VAL A 177 20.10 -21.74 -2.96
CA VAL A 177 18.83 -21.11 -3.24
C VAL A 177 19.26 -19.86 -4.03
N LEU A 178 18.73 -19.57 -5.22
CA LEU A 178 18.64 -18.15 -5.64
C LEU A 178 17.64 -17.46 -4.72
N SER A 179 17.99 -17.34 -3.44
CA SER A 179 17.08 -16.81 -2.44
C SER A 179 16.80 -15.40 -2.86
N ILE A 180 15.53 -15.10 -3.08
CA ILE A 180 15.13 -13.71 -3.28
C ILE A 180 14.80 -13.23 -1.89
N LEU A 181 15.49 -12.18 -1.45
CA LEU A 181 15.12 -11.46 -0.24
C LEU A 181 14.17 -10.35 -0.66
N GLU A 182 13.02 -10.28 -0.02
CA GLU A 182 12.01 -9.26 -0.32
C GLU A 182 11.42 -8.69 0.97
N LEU A 183 10.89 -7.47 0.85
CA LEU A 183 10.13 -6.80 1.89
C LEU A 183 8.65 -6.77 1.53
N ASN A 184 7.79 -6.72 2.55
CA ASN A 184 6.35 -6.50 2.37
C ASN A 184 6.00 -5.14 1.75
N LYS A 185 6.91 -4.17 1.81
CA LYS A 185 6.74 -2.81 1.28
C LYS A 185 8.02 -2.31 0.63
N SER A 186 7.88 -1.58 -0.47
CA SER A 186 8.97 -0.82 -1.10
C SER A 186 9.02 0.63 -0.63
N THR A 187 7.90 1.17 -0.13
CA THR A 187 7.80 2.54 0.40
C THR A 187 7.00 2.58 1.70
N MET A 188 7.28 3.58 2.54
CA MET A 188 6.61 3.80 3.82
C MET A 188 6.61 5.30 4.15
N ASN A 189 5.51 5.79 4.73
CA ASN A 189 5.43 7.16 5.25
C ASN A 189 5.13 7.09 6.74
N LEU A 190 5.88 7.83 7.57
CA LEU A 190 5.69 7.89 9.01
C LEU A 190 5.71 9.34 9.48
N ASN A 191 4.94 9.64 10.53
CA ASN A 191 4.97 10.93 11.21
C ASN A 191 5.65 10.82 12.60
N HIS A 192 6.82 11.43 12.72
CA HIS A 192 7.61 11.38 13.97
C HIS A 192 6.93 12.12 15.13
N LYS A 193 6.07 13.12 14.87
CA LYS A 193 5.35 13.90 15.89
C LYS A 193 4.34 13.05 16.68
N PHE A 194 3.87 11.96 16.09
CA PHE A 194 2.97 11.00 16.73
C PHE A 194 3.68 9.72 17.20
N ASN A 195 5.02 9.69 17.15
CA ASN A 195 5.84 8.49 17.42
C ASN A 195 5.40 7.28 16.58
N GLU A 196 5.04 7.52 15.31
CA GLU A 196 4.63 6.44 14.42
C GLU A 196 5.77 5.45 14.17
N GLU A 197 5.38 4.20 14.12
CA GLU A 197 6.26 3.06 13.91
C GLU A 197 5.53 2.01 13.09
N GLU A 198 6.27 1.31 12.23
CA GLU A 198 5.74 0.24 11.41
C GLU A 198 6.78 -0.87 11.23
N THR A 199 6.34 -2.12 11.10
CA THR A 199 7.25 -3.27 10.94
C THR A 199 7.37 -3.68 9.48
N LEU A 200 8.60 -3.68 8.97
CA LEU A 200 8.96 -4.30 7.72
C LEU A 200 9.16 -5.81 7.93
N VAL A 201 8.55 -6.60 7.07
CA VAL A 201 8.65 -8.07 7.11
C VAL A 201 9.52 -8.53 5.95
N ALA A 202 10.71 -9.00 6.28
CA ALA A 202 11.62 -9.63 5.34
C ALA A 202 11.24 -11.09 5.09
N THR A 203 11.37 -11.55 3.86
CA THR A 203 11.07 -12.93 3.49
C THR A 203 12.07 -13.43 2.46
N LEU A 204 12.73 -14.54 2.78
CA LEU A 204 13.52 -15.30 1.80
C LEU A 204 12.63 -16.25 1.03
N ILE A 205 12.91 -16.42 -0.26
CA ILE A 205 12.15 -17.33 -1.12
C ILE A 205 13.08 -18.37 -1.78
N PRO A 206 12.88 -19.67 -1.50
CA PRO A 206 12.04 -20.31 -0.48
C PRO A 206 12.33 -19.80 0.92
N GLU A 207 11.31 -19.95 1.74
CA GLU A 207 11.37 -19.67 3.16
C GLU A 207 12.48 -20.47 3.82
N ASP A 208 13.26 -19.79 4.66
CA ASP A 208 14.26 -20.41 5.50
C ASP A 208 14.06 -19.93 6.94
N THR A 209 13.53 -20.83 7.77
CA THR A 209 13.26 -20.57 9.19
C THR A 209 14.53 -20.38 10.03
N GLY A 210 15.70 -20.78 9.51
CA GLY A 210 17.00 -20.57 10.14
C GLY A 210 17.72 -19.29 9.69
N ALA A 211 17.10 -18.48 8.83
CA ALA A 211 17.73 -17.28 8.31
C ALA A 211 17.86 -16.18 9.36
N SER A 212 19.02 -15.53 9.39
CA SER A 212 19.24 -14.29 10.11
C SER A 212 19.06 -13.09 9.17
N TYR A 213 18.45 -12.03 9.68
CA TYR A 213 18.27 -10.77 8.96
C TYR A 213 19.12 -9.68 9.62
N GLU A 214 19.90 -8.99 8.81
CA GLU A 214 20.69 -7.84 9.23
C GLU A 214 20.02 -6.58 8.67
N TRP A 215 19.50 -5.75 9.56
CA TRP A 215 18.82 -4.51 9.20
C TRP A 215 19.76 -3.32 9.37
N GLU A 216 19.70 -2.37 8.45
CA GLU A 216 20.42 -1.12 8.52
C GLU A 216 19.53 0.03 8.05
N SER A 217 19.69 1.19 8.66
CA SER A 217 19.13 2.46 8.19
C SER A 217 20.23 3.26 7.50
N SER A 218 19.95 3.88 6.36
CA SER A 218 20.91 4.78 5.72
C SER A 218 21.15 6.07 6.53
N ASP A 219 20.24 6.41 7.45
CA ASP A 219 20.32 7.56 8.35
C ASP A 219 19.52 7.29 9.64
N GLU A 220 20.22 6.87 10.69
CA GLU A 220 19.63 6.61 12.03
C GLU A 220 19.17 7.87 12.76
N THR A 221 19.43 9.08 12.24
CA THR A 221 18.88 10.32 12.81
C THR A 221 17.47 10.61 12.30
N VAL A 222 17.11 10.10 11.11
CA VAL A 222 15.79 10.24 10.49
C VAL A 222 14.86 9.10 10.92
N ALA A 223 15.30 7.85 10.79
CA ALA A 223 14.57 6.68 11.28
C ALA A 223 15.51 5.54 11.68
N THR A 224 15.14 4.81 12.73
CA THR A 224 15.85 3.61 13.19
C THR A 224 15.08 2.35 12.84
N VAL A 225 15.77 1.23 12.64
CA VAL A 225 15.18 -0.10 12.46
C VAL A 225 15.76 -1.06 13.50
N ASP A 226 14.92 -1.84 14.17
CA ASP A 226 15.37 -2.86 15.12
C ASP A 226 15.66 -4.22 14.45
N VAL A 227 16.13 -5.19 15.25
CA VAL A 227 16.46 -6.55 14.77
C VAL A 227 15.25 -7.31 14.20
N ASN A 228 14.03 -6.89 14.51
CA ASN A 228 12.78 -7.49 14.04
C ASN A 228 12.20 -6.74 12.83
N GLY A 229 12.91 -5.73 12.29
CA GLY A 229 12.43 -4.90 11.19
C GLY A 229 11.45 -3.81 11.61
N LYS A 230 11.34 -3.50 12.90
CA LYS A 230 10.48 -2.41 13.39
C LYS A 230 11.14 -1.06 13.12
N VAL A 231 10.56 -0.29 12.22
CA VAL A 231 11.01 1.05 11.83
C VAL A 231 10.32 2.09 12.71
N LYS A 232 11.10 2.98 13.32
CA LYS A 232 10.61 4.08 14.15
C LYS A 232 11.07 5.41 13.56
N ALA A 233 10.12 6.33 13.37
CA ALA A 233 10.39 7.69 12.93
C ALA A 233 11.02 8.55 14.04
N LEU A 234 12.01 9.38 13.68
CA LEU A 234 12.73 10.25 14.62
C LEU A 234 12.68 11.72 14.19
N GLU A 235 13.06 12.02 12.96
CA GLU A 235 13.09 13.38 12.40
C GLU A 235 12.66 13.39 10.94
N ASP A 236 12.20 14.56 10.46
CA ASP A 236 11.79 14.76 9.07
C ASP A 236 12.97 14.47 8.11
N GLY A 237 12.72 13.63 7.10
CA GLY A 237 13.75 13.24 6.15
C GLY A 237 13.37 12.01 5.32
N ASN A 238 14.19 11.71 4.32
CA ASN A 238 14.07 10.49 3.52
C ASN A 238 15.22 9.56 3.85
N VAL A 239 14.92 8.30 4.11
CA VAL A 239 15.90 7.30 4.50
C VAL A 239 15.58 5.96 3.84
N THR A 240 16.60 5.18 3.53
CA THR A 240 16.43 3.83 3.00
C THR A 240 16.73 2.82 4.10
N ILE A 241 15.74 1.99 4.42
CA ILE A 241 15.92 0.84 5.30
C ILE A 241 16.30 -0.36 4.44
N THR A 242 17.43 -0.98 4.73
CA THR A 242 17.95 -2.14 4.00
C THR A 242 18.00 -3.35 4.91
N VAL A 243 17.58 -4.51 4.38
CA VAL A 243 17.77 -5.81 5.02
C VAL A 243 18.70 -6.65 4.18
N LYS A 244 19.64 -7.35 4.83
CA LYS A 244 20.55 -8.31 4.20
C LYS A 244 20.38 -9.68 4.82
N SER A 245 20.44 -10.70 3.97
CA SER A 245 20.48 -12.10 4.41
C SER A 245 21.04 -12.99 3.30
N LYS A 246 21.91 -13.94 3.65
CA LYS A 246 22.53 -14.90 2.72
C LYS A 246 23.10 -14.27 1.42
N GLY A 247 23.74 -13.10 1.54
CA GLY A 247 24.32 -12.39 0.39
C GLY A 247 23.30 -11.69 -0.53
N GLN A 248 22.03 -11.61 -0.12
CA GLN A 248 20.96 -10.85 -0.78
C GLN A 248 20.65 -9.58 0.00
N SER A 249 20.06 -8.60 -0.67
CA SER A 249 19.62 -7.34 -0.08
C SER A 249 18.24 -6.94 -0.60
N ALA A 250 17.40 -6.40 0.26
CA ALA A 250 16.15 -5.72 -0.10
C ALA A 250 16.06 -4.39 0.64
N SER A 251 15.34 -3.42 0.07
CA SER A 251 15.24 -2.08 0.63
C SER A 251 13.85 -1.49 0.55
N CYS A 252 13.53 -0.62 1.51
CA CYS A 252 12.31 0.19 1.55
C CYS A 252 12.69 1.67 1.72
N GLU A 253 12.10 2.52 0.89
CA GLU A 253 12.20 3.98 1.01
C GLU A 253 11.22 4.47 2.07
N VAL A 254 11.74 5.12 3.10
CA VAL A 254 10.95 5.65 4.22
C VAL A 254 11.01 7.17 4.16
N THR A 255 9.85 7.79 4.05
CA THR A 255 9.67 9.24 4.18
C THR A 255 9.13 9.52 5.58
N VAL A 256 9.93 10.19 6.40
CA VAL A 256 9.46 10.71 7.68
C VAL A 256 9.10 12.17 7.46
N VAL A 257 7.84 12.52 7.72
CA VAL A 257 7.37 13.90 7.54
C VAL A 257 6.16 14.18 8.43
N ASP A 258 6.12 15.36 9.02
CA ASP A 258 4.87 15.95 9.50
C ASP A 258 4.15 16.70 8.36
N PRO A 259 3.07 16.15 7.79
CA PRO A 259 2.49 16.68 6.55
C PRO A 259 1.81 18.03 6.77
N ILE A 260 1.92 18.89 5.76
CA ILE A 260 1.18 20.16 5.68
C ILE A 260 -0.28 19.88 5.35
N ILE A 261 -1.19 20.60 5.99
CA ILE A 261 -2.62 20.52 5.69
C ILE A 261 -2.94 21.49 4.54
N GLU A 262 -2.77 21.02 3.31
CA GLU A 262 -2.93 21.80 2.07
C GLU A 262 -4.35 22.37 1.87
N GLU A 263 -5.36 21.82 2.54
CA GLU A 263 -6.73 22.32 2.44
C GLU A 263 -7.03 23.55 3.30
N ILE A 264 -6.18 23.83 4.30
CA ILE A 264 -6.26 25.07 5.08
C ILE A 264 -5.66 26.19 4.23
N THR A 265 -6.53 27.04 3.68
CA THR A 265 -6.13 28.10 2.75
C THR A 265 -6.79 29.44 3.09
N GLY A 266 -6.48 30.48 2.32
CA GLY A 266 -7.17 31.77 2.38
C GLY A 266 -7.11 32.45 3.74
N GLY A 267 -8.21 33.11 4.10
CA GLY A 267 -8.32 33.84 5.38
C GLY A 267 -8.15 32.94 6.60
N PHE A 268 -8.59 31.68 6.53
CA PHE A 268 -8.46 30.73 7.63
C PHE A 268 -7.01 30.39 7.93
N LYS A 269 -6.21 30.12 6.90
CA LYS A 269 -4.76 29.96 7.06
C LYS A 269 -4.13 31.20 7.70
N VAL A 270 -4.42 32.41 7.18
CA VAL A 270 -3.87 33.67 7.71
C VAL A 270 -4.19 33.85 9.20
N PHE A 271 -5.42 33.53 9.60
CA PHE A 271 -5.83 33.58 10.99
C PHE A 271 -5.07 32.58 11.86
N LEU A 272 -5.01 31.31 11.46
CA LEU A 272 -4.35 30.25 12.23
C LEU A 272 -2.85 30.50 12.39
N LEU A 273 -2.17 31.06 11.37
CA LEU A 273 -0.75 31.40 11.44
C LEU A 273 -0.44 32.48 12.50
N GLN A 274 -1.42 33.32 12.83
CA GLN A 274 -1.31 34.34 13.88
C GLN A 274 -1.84 33.85 15.23
N TYR A 275 -2.49 32.68 15.27
CA TYR A 275 -3.11 32.17 16.47
C TYR A 275 -2.06 31.57 17.42
N PRO A 276 -2.02 31.99 18.70
CA PRO A 276 -1.04 31.46 19.65
C PRO A 276 -1.15 29.95 19.80
N GLY A 277 -0.02 29.25 19.67
CA GLY A 277 0.08 27.81 19.90
C GLY A 277 -0.32 26.92 18.73
N ILE A 278 -0.68 27.48 17.56
CA ILE A 278 -0.96 26.69 16.34
C ILE A 278 0.30 26.60 15.46
N ASN A 279 0.75 27.70 14.86
CA ASN A 279 1.98 27.74 14.04
C ASN A 279 3.22 27.76 14.95
N THR A 280 3.52 26.63 15.57
CA THR A 280 4.60 26.48 16.56
C THR A 280 5.98 26.43 15.92
N LEU A 281 6.05 26.08 14.63
CA LEU A 281 7.30 26.05 13.87
C LEU A 281 7.66 27.39 13.21
N ASP A 282 6.71 28.34 13.18
CA ASP A 282 6.86 29.65 12.53
C ASP A 282 7.33 29.55 11.06
N ASP A 283 6.90 28.50 10.36
CA ASP A 283 7.30 28.21 8.97
C ASP A 283 6.28 28.71 7.93
N GLY A 284 5.17 29.30 8.38
CA GLY A 284 4.11 29.82 7.52
C GLY A 284 3.13 28.76 7.03
N GLU A 285 3.25 27.54 7.54
CA GLU A 285 2.37 26.41 7.22
C GLU A 285 1.59 25.96 8.46
N ILE A 286 0.50 25.22 8.23
CA ILE A 286 -0.23 24.54 9.31
C ILE A 286 -0.05 23.05 9.09
N ARG A 287 0.66 22.41 10.02
CA ARG A 287 0.94 20.98 9.93
C ARG A 287 -0.07 20.14 10.67
N LEU A 288 -0.12 18.86 10.31
CA LEU A 288 -0.99 17.89 10.96
C LEU A 288 -0.73 17.81 12.46
N SER A 289 0.52 17.78 12.90
CA SER A 289 0.83 17.75 14.32
C SER A 289 0.37 19.00 15.07
N GLU A 290 0.52 20.18 14.47
CA GLU A 290 0.06 21.45 15.05
C GLU A 290 -1.44 21.46 15.27
N ALA A 291 -2.22 21.12 14.24
CA ALA A 291 -3.67 21.08 14.34
C ALA A 291 -4.15 20.01 15.34
N VAL A 292 -3.56 18.80 15.29
CA VAL A 292 -3.97 17.69 16.15
C VAL A 292 -3.57 17.93 17.61
N LEU A 293 -2.38 18.46 17.89
CA LEU A 293 -1.91 18.68 19.26
C LEU A 293 -2.55 19.93 19.92
N PHE A 294 -3.11 20.84 19.12
CA PHE A 294 -3.81 22.01 19.64
C PHE A 294 -5.08 21.62 20.42
N THR A 295 -5.19 22.14 21.65
CA THR A 295 -6.27 21.81 22.61
C THR A 295 -6.97 23.03 23.20
N ASP A 296 -6.38 24.22 23.02
CA ASP A 296 -6.95 25.45 23.53
C ASP A 296 -8.26 25.80 22.79
N PRO A 297 -9.13 26.64 23.38
CA PRO A 297 -10.28 27.17 22.68
C PRO A 297 -9.85 27.86 21.39
N LEU A 298 -10.52 27.56 20.28
CA LEU A 298 -10.30 28.21 19.00
C LEU A 298 -11.38 29.28 18.79
N ASN A 299 -10.99 30.55 18.95
CA ASN A 299 -11.92 31.67 18.82
C ASN A 299 -11.66 32.46 17.54
N LEU A 300 -12.53 32.29 16.54
CA LEU A 300 -12.43 32.88 15.21
C LEU A 300 -12.98 34.33 15.12
N GLN A 301 -13.29 34.98 16.24
CA GLN A 301 -13.98 36.29 16.35
C GLN A 301 -13.35 37.44 15.53
N THR A 302 -12.08 37.39 15.11
CA THR A 302 -11.34 38.56 14.59
C THR A 302 -10.92 38.50 13.11
N GLY A 303 -11.45 37.56 12.31
CA GLY A 303 -11.03 37.35 10.92
C GLY A 303 -12.12 37.64 9.87
N THR A 304 -11.72 38.11 8.69
CA THR A 304 -12.53 38.01 7.45
C THR A 304 -12.15 36.72 6.73
N MET A 305 -12.89 35.63 6.95
CA MET A 305 -12.60 34.32 6.35
C MET A 305 -13.87 33.80 5.69
N SER A 306 -13.81 33.23 4.49
CA SER A 306 -14.98 32.75 3.72
C SER A 306 -15.42 31.34 4.09
N ASP A 307 -14.50 30.53 4.61
CA ASP A 307 -14.70 29.16 5.05
C ASP A 307 -13.64 28.80 6.12
N ILE A 308 -13.83 27.64 6.74
CA ILE A 308 -12.94 27.07 7.76
C ILE A 308 -12.46 25.67 7.36
N LYS A 309 -12.29 25.42 6.06
CA LYS A 309 -11.92 24.09 5.58
C LYS A 309 -10.59 23.65 6.22
N GLY A 310 -10.55 22.43 6.75
CA GLY A 310 -9.44 21.89 7.54
C GLY A 310 -9.64 22.00 9.05
N ILE A 311 -10.74 22.59 9.52
CA ILE A 311 -11.10 22.57 10.95
C ILE A 311 -11.22 21.14 11.50
N GLU A 312 -11.56 20.17 10.65
CA GLU A 312 -11.63 18.73 10.97
C GLU A 312 -10.30 18.14 11.50
N TYR A 313 -9.15 18.76 11.18
CA TYR A 313 -7.85 18.32 11.69
C TYR A 313 -7.60 18.75 13.14
N PHE A 314 -8.33 19.74 13.65
CA PHE A 314 -8.27 20.21 15.04
C PHE A 314 -9.07 19.29 15.98
N LYS A 315 -8.73 18.01 16.00
CA LYS A 315 -9.51 16.93 16.64
C LYS A 315 -9.64 17.06 18.16
N ASN A 316 -8.73 17.82 18.79
CA ASN A 316 -8.61 17.91 20.24
C ASN A 316 -9.11 19.24 20.84
N ILE A 317 -9.64 20.16 20.03
CA ILE A 317 -10.26 21.37 20.55
C ILE A 317 -11.53 21.03 21.33
N LYS A 318 -11.72 21.72 22.45
CA LYS A 318 -12.91 21.59 23.28
C LYS A 318 -13.93 22.70 23.07
N SER A 319 -13.49 23.81 22.51
CA SER A 319 -14.34 24.96 22.25
C SER A 319 -13.99 25.54 20.89
N LEU A 320 -15.02 25.77 20.09
CA LEU A 320 -14.95 26.47 18.82
C LEU A 320 -15.95 27.61 18.88
N ASP A 321 -15.44 28.84 18.82
CA ASP A 321 -16.26 30.05 18.80
C ASP A 321 -16.09 30.77 17.48
N MET A 322 -17.20 30.90 16.78
CA MET A 322 -17.32 31.57 15.50
C MET A 322 -18.36 32.72 15.57
N GLY A 323 -18.97 33.01 16.74
CA GLY A 323 -20.20 33.80 16.88
C GLY A 323 -20.25 35.26 16.39
N GLN A 324 -19.12 35.94 16.15
CA GLN A 324 -19.06 37.33 15.62
C GLN A 324 -18.44 37.40 14.22
N PHE A 325 -18.51 36.31 13.47
CA PHE A 325 -17.99 36.24 12.12
C PHE A 325 -18.70 37.25 11.19
N GLY A 326 -17.99 38.31 10.83
CA GLY A 326 -18.45 39.28 9.84
C GLY A 326 -18.20 38.76 8.42
N LEU A 327 -18.96 37.76 7.97
CA LEU A 327 -19.01 37.42 6.55
C LEU A 327 -19.67 38.58 5.79
N ARG A 328 -18.87 39.34 5.05
CA ARG A 328 -19.38 40.12 3.92
C ARG A 328 -19.87 39.10 2.88
N GLU A 329 -21.18 38.94 2.79
CA GLU A 329 -21.94 38.44 1.63
C GLU A 329 -21.66 37.01 1.11
N ASP A 330 -20.54 36.38 1.44
CA ASP A 330 -20.15 35.06 0.95
C ASP A 330 -20.46 33.97 2.00
N LYS A 331 -21.06 32.89 1.52
CA LYS A 331 -21.93 31.97 2.28
C LYS A 331 -21.14 30.71 2.64
N MET A 332 -21.19 30.25 3.90
CA MET A 332 -20.57 28.97 4.26
C MET A 332 -21.54 27.80 4.05
N SER A 333 -21.21 26.90 3.11
CA SER A 333 -22.07 25.75 2.75
C SER A 333 -21.92 24.53 3.67
N SER A 334 -20.85 24.42 4.47
CA SER A 334 -20.61 23.31 5.41
C SER A 334 -19.59 23.67 6.49
N CYS A 335 -19.74 23.14 7.72
CA CYS A 335 -18.81 23.39 8.85
C CYS A 335 -17.71 22.32 9.07
N GLY A 336 -17.73 21.16 8.39
CA GLY A 336 -16.64 20.16 8.50
C GLY A 336 -16.38 19.57 9.90
N LEU A 337 -17.32 19.63 10.86
CA LEU A 337 -17.04 19.34 12.28
C LEU A 337 -17.03 17.85 12.68
N SER A 338 -17.19 16.93 11.72
CA SER A 338 -17.44 15.51 12.01
C SER A 338 -16.28 14.80 12.72
N LEU A 339 -15.04 15.31 12.59
CA LEU A 339 -13.86 14.77 13.26
C LEU A 339 -13.53 15.45 14.59
N ASN A 340 -14.19 16.58 14.91
CA ASN A 340 -14.00 17.32 16.17
C ASN A 340 -14.83 16.69 17.31
N THR A 341 -14.67 15.38 17.53
CA THR A 341 -15.47 14.58 18.47
C THR A 341 -15.30 14.96 19.94
N LYS A 342 -14.24 15.71 20.28
CA LYS A 342 -13.98 16.25 21.63
C LYS A 342 -14.56 17.64 21.89
N LEU A 343 -15.27 18.21 20.92
CA LEU A 343 -15.88 19.53 21.03
C LEU A 343 -16.97 19.54 22.11
N GLU A 344 -16.76 20.32 23.18
CA GLU A 344 -17.69 20.47 24.30
C GLU A 344 -18.54 21.75 24.16
N THR A 345 -18.03 22.78 23.47
CA THR A 345 -18.72 24.06 23.25
C THR A 345 -18.60 24.50 21.80
N LEU A 346 -19.72 24.76 21.15
CA LEU A 346 -19.80 25.30 19.81
C LEU A 346 -20.63 26.58 19.82
N ILE A 347 -20.01 27.70 19.44
CA ILE A 347 -20.70 28.96 19.20
C ILE A 347 -20.58 29.24 17.71
N CYS A 348 -21.70 29.23 17.00
CA CYS A 348 -21.79 29.45 15.56
C CYS A 348 -22.89 30.47 15.22
N SER A 349 -23.11 31.43 16.12
CA SER A 349 -24.09 32.49 15.96
C SER A 349 -23.77 33.34 14.72
N THR A 350 -24.76 33.72 13.91
CA THR A 350 -24.67 34.57 12.69
C THR A 350 -24.13 33.96 11.37
N ILE A 351 -23.84 32.65 11.29
CA ILE A 351 -22.89 32.16 10.25
C ILE A 351 -23.51 31.22 9.20
N LEU A 352 -24.62 30.55 9.50
CA LEU A 352 -24.92 29.32 8.78
C LEU A 352 -25.99 29.49 7.70
N GLU A 353 -25.54 29.45 6.44
CA GLU A 353 -26.33 29.09 5.25
C GLU A 353 -26.47 27.53 5.11
N ILE A 354 -26.37 26.78 6.20
CA ILE A 354 -26.33 25.31 6.18
C ILE A 354 -27.75 24.77 6.19
N GLU A 355 -28.19 24.13 5.12
CA GLU A 355 -29.55 23.56 5.06
C GLU A 355 -29.79 22.49 6.15
N ASN A 356 -28.80 21.62 6.39
CA ASN A 356 -28.86 20.57 7.41
C ASN A 356 -27.56 20.54 8.22
N PHE A 357 -27.65 20.85 9.50
CA PHE A 357 -26.49 20.89 10.38
C PHE A 357 -26.39 19.60 11.19
N ASP A 358 -25.58 18.66 10.70
CA ASP A 358 -25.33 17.39 11.36
C ASP A 358 -24.21 17.51 12.41
N LEU A 359 -24.58 17.35 13.68
CA LEU A 359 -23.67 17.33 14.84
C LEU A 359 -23.65 15.95 15.51
N THR A 360 -24.19 14.91 14.86
CA THR A 360 -24.18 13.54 15.42
C THR A 360 -22.79 12.99 15.78
N PRO A 361 -21.68 13.38 15.11
CA PRO A 361 -20.35 12.96 15.54
C PRO A 361 -19.85 13.67 16.82
N ASN A 362 -20.38 14.85 17.15
CA ASN A 362 -19.91 15.71 18.24
C ASN A 362 -20.54 15.33 19.59
N THR A 363 -20.45 14.05 19.95
CA THR A 363 -21.12 13.46 21.13
C THR A 363 -20.71 14.07 22.48
N ALA A 364 -19.58 14.77 22.54
CA ALA A 364 -19.09 15.46 23.74
C ALA A 364 -19.72 16.85 23.97
N LEU A 365 -20.57 17.34 23.04
CA LEU A 365 -21.12 18.69 23.06
C LEU A 365 -22.00 18.91 24.29
N LYS A 366 -21.69 19.95 25.06
CA LYS A 366 -22.44 20.41 26.26
C LYS A 366 -23.13 21.74 26.02
N THR A 367 -22.56 22.59 25.17
CA THR A 367 -23.11 23.91 24.84
C THR A 367 -23.09 24.10 23.33
N LEU A 368 -24.26 24.44 22.77
CA LEU A 368 -24.44 24.83 21.39
C LEU A 368 -25.16 26.19 21.33
N ASP A 369 -24.51 27.20 20.77
CA ASP A 369 -25.15 28.47 20.44
C ASP A 369 -25.14 28.70 18.93
N CYS A 370 -26.30 28.61 18.32
CA CYS A 370 -26.52 28.88 16.90
C CYS A 370 -27.48 30.06 16.68
N SER A 371 -27.59 30.96 17.66
CA SER A 371 -28.48 32.12 17.59
C SER A 371 -28.18 33.01 16.37
N PHE A 372 -29.20 33.69 15.84
CA PHE A 372 -29.14 34.58 14.69
C PHE A 372 -28.72 33.89 13.37
N SER A 373 -28.86 32.58 13.28
CA SER A 373 -28.58 31.82 12.05
C SER A 373 -29.78 31.86 11.10
N ASN A 374 -29.59 32.33 9.87
CA ASN A 374 -30.71 32.62 8.98
C ASN A 374 -31.23 31.45 8.12
N ILE A 375 -30.56 30.28 8.02
CA ILE A 375 -30.88 29.30 6.95
C ILE A 375 -30.93 27.82 7.40
N VAL A 376 -30.68 27.50 8.67
CA VAL A 376 -30.66 26.09 9.09
C VAL A 376 -32.05 25.49 9.12
N LYS A 377 -32.48 24.70 8.11
CA LYS A 377 -33.79 24.04 8.13
C LYS A 377 -33.87 22.94 9.18
N SER A 378 -32.77 22.20 9.35
CA SER A 378 -32.68 21.19 10.38
C SER A 378 -31.33 21.10 11.08
N ILE A 379 -31.36 20.80 12.37
CA ILE A 379 -30.18 20.51 13.20
C ILE A 379 -30.30 19.08 13.71
N ASP A 380 -29.27 18.27 13.53
CA ASP A 380 -29.22 16.91 14.08
C ASP A 380 -28.26 16.83 15.27
N ILE A 381 -28.84 16.82 16.47
CA ILE A 381 -28.15 16.63 17.76
C ILE A 381 -28.56 15.31 18.41
N SER A 382 -29.09 14.35 17.64
CA SER A 382 -29.64 13.08 18.15
C SER A 382 -28.61 12.20 18.90
N MET A 383 -27.31 12.46 18.71
CA MET A 383 -26.23 11.77 19.41
C MET A 383 -25.56 12.62 20.51
N CYS A 384 -25.95 13.90 20.66
CA CYS A 384 -25.40 14.83 21.64
C CYS A 384 -26.11 14.72 23.01
N LYS A 385 -26.15 13.53 23.60
CA LYS A 385 -26.93 13.25 24.84
C LYS A 385 -26.46 14.02 26.08
N GLY A 386 -25.25 14.58 26.03
CA GLY A 386 -24.67 15.41 27.09
C GLY A 386 -24.94 16.90 26.95
N LEU A 387 -25.78 17.32 25.99
CA LEU A 387 -26.06 18.73 25.73
C LEU A 387 -26.85 19.35 26.89
N GLU A 388 -26.26 20.33 27.57
CA GLU A 388 -26.84 21.04 28.71
C GLU A 388 -27.46 22.38 28.30
N ASN A 389 -26.83 23.08 27.34
CA ASN A 389 -27.23 24.39 26.87
C ASN A 389 -27.40 24.38 25.35
N PHE A 390 -28.57 24.82 24.88
CA PHE A 390 -28.85 24.98 23.45
C PHE A 390 -29.52 26.33 23.23
N ASN A 391 -28.81 27.26 22.60
CA ASN A 391 -29.30 28.60 22.30
C ASN A 391 -29.55 28.72 20.79
N CYS A 392 -30.80 28.96 20.41
CA CYS A 392 -31.16 29.27 19.03
C CYS A 392 -32.17 30.42 19.01
N GLN A 393 -31.71 31.61 19.38
CA GLN A 393 -32.54 32.81 19.30
C GLN A 393 -32.51 33.36 17.88
N LEU A 394 -33.65 33.78 17.34
CA LEU A 394 -33.75 34.43 16.02
C LEU A 394 -33.18 33.58 14.86
N CYS A 395 -33.38 32.26 14.93
CA CYS A 395 -33.04 31.30 13.87
C CYS A 395 -34.20 31.19 12.86
N GLY A 396 -34.31 32.14 11.92
CA GLY A 396 -35.54 32.41 11.15
C GLY A 396 -36.16 31.24 10.36
N ASP A 397 -35.34 30.36 9.80
CA ASP A 397 -35.77 29.26 8.90
C ASP A 397 -35.66 27.86 9.53
N LEU A 398 -35.34 27.76 10.83
CA LEU A 398 -35.25 26.46 11.50
C LEU A 398 -36.64 25.84 11.70
N GLU A 399 -36.82 24.64 11.14
CA GLU A 399 -38.08 23.89 11.22
C GLU A 399 -37.96 22.71 12.18
N THR A 400 -36.86 21.96 12.10
CA THR A 400 -36.72 20.66 12.79
C THR A 400 -35.42 20.55 13.57
N VAL A 401 -35.49 20.06 14.81
CA VAL A 401 -34.34 19.65 15.60
C VAL A 401 -34.45 18.15 15.87
N TYR A 402 -33.54 17.36 15.32
CA TYR A 402 -33.47 15.94 15.61
C TYR A 402 -32.77 15.71 16.95
N VAL A 403 -33.43 14.97 17.83
CA VAL A 403 -33.03 14.74 19.23
C VAL A 403 -32.99 13.25 19.54
N TRP A 404 -32.35 12.89 20.65
CA TRP A 404 -32.20 11.51 21.07
C TRP A 404 -33.50 10.90 21.60
N GLU A 405 -33.56 9.57 21.60
CA GLU A 405 -34.63 8.83 22.25
C GLU A 405 -34.75 9.19 23.74
N GLY A 406 -35.97 9.53 24.18
CA GLY A 406 -36.26 9.95 25.55
C GLY A 406 -36.03 11.45 25.83
N PHE A 407 -35.75 12.27 24.80
CA PHE A 407 -35.69 13.72 24.95
C PHE A 407 -37.04 14.32 25.40
N ASP A 408 -36.99 15.18 26.42
CA ASP A 408 -38.11 16.00 26.89
C ASP A 408 -37.58 17.40 27.20
N ILE A 409 -38.06 18.39 26.45
CA ILE A 409 -37.64 19.79 26.55
C ILE A 409 -37.80 20.37 27.95
N ASN A 410 -38.75 19.86 28.76
CA ASN A 410 -38.95 20.34 30.13
C ASN A 410 -37.78 20.02 31.06
N ASN A 411 -36.96 19.02 30.72
CA ASN A 411 -35.75 18.66 31.46
C ASN A 411 -34.55 19.53 31.09
N TYR A 412 -34.67 20.41 30.09
CA TYR A 412 -33.59 21.24 29.57
C TYR A 412 -33.98 22.74 29.60
N PRO A 413 -34.03 23.38 30.77
CA PRO A 413 -34.48 24.76 30.91
C PRO A 413 -33.57 25.78 30.21
N ASN A 414 -32.32 25.41 29.93
CA ASN A 414 -31.34 26.23 29.22
C ASN A 414 -31.41 26.05 27.69
N PHE A 415 -32.42 25.34 27.18
CA PHE A 415 -32.71 25.32 25.75
C PHE A 415 -33.47 26.61 25.43
N THR A 416 -32.74 27.71 25.26
CA THR A 416 -33.34 29.02 25.03
C THR A 416 -33.84 29.11 23.61
N ASN A 417 -35.16 29.04 23.48
CA ASN A 417 -35.85 29.01 22.21
C ASN A 417 -36.66 30.29 22.02
N SER A 418 -36.45 30.99 20.90
CA SER A 418 -37.30 32.12 20.51
C SER A 418 -38.25 31.78 19.33
N GLY A 419 -38.29 30.52 18.87
CA GLY A 419 -39.10 30.03 17.73
C GLY A 419 -39.92 28.78 18.04
N ASN A 420 -40.91 28.44 17.21
CA ASN A 420 -41.71 27.21 17.35
C ASN A 420 -41.10 26.07 16.51
N PHE A 421 -40.04 25.43 16.99
CA PHE A 421 -39.37 24.32 16.29
C PHE A 421 -40.04 22.96 16.58
N ASN A 422 -39.98 22.04 15.62
CA ASN A 422 -40.41 20.66 15.80
C ASN A 422 -39.24 19.80 16.29
N TYR A 423 -39.36 19.19 17.47
CA TYR A 423 -38.38 18.22 17.98
C TYR A 423 -38.76 16.82 17.49
N VAL A 424 -37.88 16.18 16.71
CA VAL A 424 -38.10 14.85 16.14
C VAL A 424 -37.10 13.87 16.70
N VAL A 425 -37.58 12.78 17.30
CA VAL A 425 -36.70 11.71 17.77
C VAL A 425 -36.14 10.94 16.58
N LYS A 426 -34.82 10.73 16.55
CA LYS A 426 -34.10 9.98 15.52
C LYS A 426 -33.18 8.93 16.11
#